data_AF-G0UM67-F1
#
_entry.id   AF-G0UM67-F1
#
_cell.length_a   1.000
_cell.length_b   1.000
_cell.length_c   1.000
_cell.angle_alpha   90.00
_cell.angle_beta   90.00
_cell.angle_gamma   90.00
#
_symmetry.space_group_name_H-M   'P 1'
#
loop_
_entity.id
_entity.type
_entity.pdbx_description
1 polymer ?
#
loop_
_entity_poly.entity_id
_entity_poly.type
_entity_poly.pdbx_seq_one_letter_code
_entity_poly.pdbx_strand_id
1 'polypeptide(L)'
;MTARTPSRRLTDVLRSNSKESLLRNATDLARVSASLNPEEIQTRFMRNKLLISPKSLQLLYDATIFSRWCAFAVYKPPFCPMRREESRSNFHRVSVESFVEAALRSRDIHPMIQREIPPQDIKIRVVNDVDEVASGPVVVTVADRHHFTRSLEGFTMRYDVLVAGHLPLTEPRTVTAENLFPSLRSGDGDCAPPAGKTGTAAGGASALCACTYQVKRNAYYSVHPVSLVEIAISSPPFPLPPRIELFVREHLGTFVIGDPAANTVAADGSQAAKSSWGVIAMRGDCDFPRVFTHLREVLINTDLTGATGDVTVHKPISFHCRNCFEPVLQRERIYSLKQRRVALLDGSWTPEAEFL
;
A
#
# COMPACT_ATOMS: atom_id res chain seq x y z
N MET A 1 31.07 12.03 3.76
CA MET A 1 29.84 12.81 4.01
C MET A 1 28.81 11.88 4.65
N THR A 2 28.60 12.05 5.95
CA THR A 2 27.74 11.19 6.78
C THR A 2 26.27 11.48 6.48
N ALA A 3 25.60 10.55 5.80
CA ALA A 3 24.16 10.59 5.59
C ALA A 3 23.46 10.46 6.95
N ARG A 4 22.99 11.58 7.50
CA ARG A 4 22.09 11.57 8.65
C ARG A 4 20.82 10.81 8.25
N THR A 5 20.56 9.69 8.91
CA THR A 5 19.31 8.94 8.83
C THR A 5 18.17 9.86 9.30
N PRO A 6 17.11 10.10 8.51
CA PRO A 6 15.96 10.83 9.00
C PRO A 6 15.15 9.89 9.88
N SER A 7 15.43 9.84 11.19
CA SER A 7 14.47 9.32 12.14
C SER A 7 13.31 10.31 12.19
N ARG A 8 12.27 10.14 11.36
CA ARG A 8 11.07 10.97 11.46
C ARG A 8 10.37 10.64 12.77
N ARG A 9 10.69 11.39 13.83
CA ARG A 9 9.98 11.31 15.10
C ARG A 9 8.57 11.86 14.88
N LEU A 10 7.59 11.42 15.66
CA LEU A 10 6.24 12.01 15.65
C LEU A 10 6.32 13.53 15.88
N THR A 11 7.29 13.98 16.69
CA THR A 11 7.64 15.39 16.89
C THR A 11 8.07 16.11 15.61
N ASP A 12 8.71 15.45 14.65
CA ASP A 12 9.08 16.06 13.37
C ASP A 12 7.86 16.21 12.46
N VAL A 13 6.91 15.26 12.50
CA VAL A 13 5.61 15.37 11.79
C VAL A 13 4.74 16.46 12.41
N LEU A 14 4.73 16.58 13.74
CA LEU A 14 4.05 17.66 14.45
C LEU A 14 4.72 19.03 14.21
N ARG A 15 6.04 19.10 14.12
CA ARG A 15 6.78 20.32 13.74
C ARG A 15 6.61 20.71 12.27
N SER A 16 6.38 19.74 11.38
CA SER A 16 6.15 20.00 9.95
C SER A 16 4.78 20.60 9.64
N ASN A 17 3.84 20.55 10.60
CA ASN A 17 2.52 21.17 10.48
C ASN A 17 2.45 22.40 11.39
N SER A 18 1.88 23.50 10.90
CA SER A 18 1.65 24.67 11.75
C SER A 18 0.63 24.34 12.84
N LYS A 19 0.73 25.02 14.00
CA LYS A 19 -0.21 24.87 15.12
C LYS A 19 -1.66 25.07 14.66
N GLU A 20 -1.90 26.03 13.78
CA GLU A 20 -3.21 26.33 13.21
C GLU A 20 -3.72 25.19 12.32
N SER A 21 -2.83 24.50 11.60
CA SER A 21 -3.22 23.33 10.80
C SER A 21 -3.59 22.14 11.68
N LEU A 22 -2.85 21.91 12.77
CA LEU A 22 -3.15 20.85 13.72
C LEU A 22 -4.47 21.11 14.45
N LEU A 23 -4.71 22.34 14.90
CA LEU A 23 -5.96 22.74 15.54
C LEU A 23 -7.16 22.58 14.59
N ARG A 24 -7.06 23.05 13.35
CA ARG A 24 -8.13 22.86 12.35
C ARG A 24 -8.44 21.38 12.10
N ASN A 25 -7.41 20.57 11.88
CA ASN A 25 -7.60 19.13 11.68
C ASN A 25 -8.25 18.46 12.91
N ALA A 26 -7.87 18.87 14.14
CA ALA A 26 -8.47 18.36 15.36
C ALA A 26 -9.94 18.77 15.51
N THR A 27 -10.29 20.03 15.21
CA THR A 27 -11.68 20.52 15.22
C THR A 27 -12.53 19.81 14.18
N ASP A 28 -12.01 19.62 12.96
CA ASP A 28 -12.73 18.89 11.92
C ASP A 28 -12.91 17.42 12.30
N LEU A 29 -11.88 16.77 12.86
CA LEU A 29 -11.99 15.40 13.37
C LEU A 29 -13.03 15.30 14.49
N ALA A 30 -13.04 16.24 15.43
CA ALA A 30 -14.01 16.25 16.53
C ALA A 30 -15.44 16.44 16.04
N ARG A 31 -15.66 17.36 15.09
CA ARG A 31 -16.97 17.60 14.45
C ARG A 31 -17.47 16.34 13.75
N VAL A 32 -16.61 15.70 12.96
CA VAL A 32 -16.95 14.47 12.24
C VAL A 32 -17.20 13.32 13.21
N SER A 33 -16.36 13.16 14.22
CA SER A 33 -16.52 12.08 15.23
C SER A 33 -17.82 12.22 16.03
N ALA A 34 -18.29 13.45 16.29
CA ALA A 34 -19.56 13.70 16.96
C ALA A 34 -20.79 13.33 16.11
N SER A 35 -20.64 13.18 14.79
CA SER A 35 -21.71 12.81 13.86
C SER A 35 -21.81 11.30 13.60
N LEU A 36 -20.92 10.51 14.20
CA LEU A 36 -20.79 9.08 13.96
C LEU A 36 -21.19 8.27 15.20
N ASN A 37 -21.64 7.04 14.98
CA ASN A 37 -21.92 6.14 16.09
C ASN A 37 -20.59 5.78 16.79
N PRO A 38 -20.49 5.88 18.12
CA PRO A 38 -19.25 5.55 18.84
C PRO A 38 -18.74 4.13 18.57
N GLU A 39 -19.64 3.19 18.27
CA GLU A 39 -19.31 1.81 17.91
C GLU A 39 -18.55 1.72 16.57
N GLU A 40 -18.83 2.62 15.61
CA GLU A 40 -18.19 2.62 14.28
C GLU A 40 -16.75 3.16 14.30
N ILE A 41 -16.36 3.88 15.37
CA ILE A 41 -15.04 4.48 15.54
C ILE A 41 -14.34 4.04 16.83
N GLN A 42 -14.79 2.92 17.42
CA GLN A 42 -14.35 2.43 18.73
C GLN A 42 -12.82 2.24 18.83
N THR A 43 -12.19 1.84 17.73
CA THR A 43 -10.73 1.65 17.64
C THR A 43 -10.12 2.63 16.65
N ARG A 44 -8.81 2.94 16.79
CA ARG A 44 -8.15 3.81 15.80
C ARG A 44 -8.11 3.16 14.42
N PHE A 45 -8.09 1.83 14.35
CA PHE A 45 -8.20 1.06 13.11
C PHE A 45 -9.54 1.32 12.41
N MET A 46 -10.66 1.12 13.12
CA MET A 46 -12.00 1.39 12.58
C MET A 46 -12.17 2.85 12.19
N ARG A 47 -11.69 3.77 13.04
CA ARG A 47 -11.67 5.19 12.73
C ARG A 47 -10.87 5.49 11.48
N ASN A 48 -9.68 4.92 11.30
CA ASN A 48 -8.87 5.15 10.10
C ASN A 48 -9.50 4.56 8.84
N LYS A 49 -10.24 3.44 8.97
CA LYS A 49 -11.02 2.87 7.88
C LYS A 49 -12.18 3.78 7.47
N LEU A 50 -12.85 4.40 8.43
CA LEU A 50 -14.03 5.23 8.18
C LEU A 50 -13.66 6.69 7.80
N LEU A 51 -12.63 7.26 8.43
CA LEU A 51 -12.22 8.66 8.32
C LEU A 51 -10.96 8.81 7.47
N ILE A 52 -11.07 8.40 6.21
CA ILE A 52 -9.96 8.48 5.26
C ILE A 52 -9.74 9.92 4.83
N SER A 53 -8.62 10.50 5.23
CA SER A 53 -8.30 11.88 4.84
C SER A 53 -8.00 11.95 3.33
N PRO A 54 -8.66 12.81 2.54
CA PRO A 54 -8.32 13.02 1.13
C PRO A 54 -6.84 13.41 0.91
N LYS A 55 -6.24 14.10 1.88
CA LYS A 55 -4.84 14.54 1.86
C LYS A 55 -3.82 13.39 1.99
N SER A 56 -4.29 12.20 2.36
CA SER A 56 -3.43 11.01 2.48
C SER A 56 -3.17 10.35 1.12
N LEU A 57 -3.98 10.64 0.11
CA LEU A 57 -3.65 10.34 -1.28
C LEU A 57 -2.65 11.39 -1.79
N GLN A 58 -1.61 10.91 -2.46
CA GLN A 58 -0.57 11.79 -3.00
C GLN A 58 -0.36 11.49 -4.47
N LEU A 59 -0.20 12.55 -5.26
CA LEU A 59 0.19 12.40 -6.64
C LEU A 59 1.69 12.08 -6.73
N LEU A 60 2.02 10.96 -7.35
CA LEU A 60 3.39 10.57 -7.70
C LEU A 60 3.61 10.95 -9.16
N TYR A 61 3.98 12.20 -9.37
CA TYR A 61 4.12 12.79 -10.69
C TYR A 61 5.56 13.19 -10.98
N ASP A 62 6.01 12.83 -12.18
CA ASP A 62 7.25 13.28 -12.79
C ASP A 62 6.91 13.72 -14.21
N ALA A 63 7.21 14.98 -14.54
CA ALA A 63 6.88 15.57 -15.83
C ALA A 63 7.57 14.88 -17.00
N THR A 64 8.77 14.32 -16.78
CA THR A 64 9.55 13.61 -17.81
C THR A 64 8.98 12.22 -18.07
N ILE A 65 8.48 11.56 -17.04
CA ILE A 65 7.77 10.29 -17.18
C ILE A 65 6.45 10.54 -17.89
N PHE A 66 5.69 11.55 -17.46
CA PHE A 66 4.38 11.84 -18.03
C PHE A 66 4.46 12.23 -19.51
N SER A 67 5.35 13.14 -19.90
CA SER A 67 5.45 13.58 -21.30
C SER A 67 5.78 12.43 -22.25
N ARG A 68 6.68 11.54 -21.82
CA ARG A 68 7.14 10.42 -22.65
C ARG A 68 6.16 9.24 -22.65
N TRP A 69 5.65 8.90 -21.48
CA TRP A 69 4.94 7.64 -21.25
C TRP A 69 3.45 7.81 -21.04
N CYS A 70 2.96 9.05 -20.95
CA CYS A 70 1.56 9.36 -20.66
C CYS A 70 1.07 8.64 -19.39
N ALA A 71 1.96 8.56 -18.39
CA ALA A 71 1.74 7.79 -17.17
C ALA A 71 2.14 8.60 -15.93
N PHE A 72 1.41 8.40 -14.85
CA PHE A 72 1.72 8.87 -13.50
C PHE A 72 1.27 7.81 -12.49
N ALA A 73 1.54 8.02 -11.21
CA ALA A 73 0.97 7.16 -10.17
C ALA A 73 0.30 7.97 -9.07
N VAL A 74 -0.58 7.30 -8.32
CA VAL A 74 -1.20 7.83 -7.11
C VAL A 74 -0.75 6.95 -5.96
N TYR A 75 -0.27 7.56 -4.88
CA TYR A 75 -0.09 6.84 -3.63
C TYR A 75 -1.44 6.61 -2.97
N LYS A 76 -1.84 5.34 -2.89
CA LYS A 76 -3.02 4.88 -2.16
C LYS A 76 -2.65 4.62 -0.68
N PRO A 77 -3.32 5.26 0.28
CA PRO A 77 -3.18 4.95 1.70
C PRO A 77 -3.94 3.66 2.06
N PRO A 78 -3.63 3.02 3.21
CA PRO A 78 -4.39 1.86 3.67
C PRO A 78 -5.87 2.24 3.87
N PHE A 79 -6.76 1.27 3.69
CA PHE A 79 -8.23 1.35 3.75
C PHE A 79 -8.92 2.17 2.66
N CYS A 80 -8.20 2.96 1.88
CA CYS A 80 -8.82 3.70 0.78
C CYS A 80 -9.24 2.72 -0.31
N PRO A 81 -10.54 2.66 -0.68
CA PRO A 81 -10.99 1.77 -1.74
C PRO A 81 -10.46 2.24 -3.10
N MET A 82 -10.34 1.29 -4.03
CA MET A 82 -9.97 1.60 -5.40
C MET A 82 -11.15 2.29 -6.10
N ARG A 83 -12.36 1.73 -5.94
CA ARG A 83 -13.55 2.11 -6.70
C ARG A 83 -14.38 3.19 -6.01
N ARG A 84 -15.03 4.04 -6.79
CA ARG A 84 -15.95 5.07 -6.25
C ARG A 84 -17.15 4.48 -5.55
N GLU A 85 -17.69 3.37 -6.05
CA GLU A 85 -18.89 2.73 -5.49
C GLU A 85 -18.65 2.22 -4.05
N GLU A 86 -17.45 1.69 -3.81
CA GLU A 86 -16.98 1.21 -2.51
C GLU A 86 -16.76 2.35 -1.50
N SER A 87 -16.54 3.59 -1.97
CA SER A 87 -16.27 4.75 -1.11
C SER A 87 -17.45 5.17 -0.22
N ARG A 88 -18.65 4.64 -0.48
CA ARG A 88 -19.83 4.86 0.40
C ARG A 88 -19.59 4.38 1.83
N SER A 89 -18.66 3.44 2.01
CA SER A 89 -18.27 2.88 3.30
C SER A 89 -17.40 3.84 4.14
N ASN A 90 -16.86 4.91 3.56
CA ASN A 90 -16.06 5.91 4.29
C ASN A 90 -16.72 7.30 4.28
N PHE A 91 -16.54 8.04 5.37
CA PHE A 91 -17.26 9.30 5.64
C PHE A 91 -17.00 10.37 4.56
N HIS A 92 -15.77 10.47 4.08
CA HIS A 92 -15.37 11.47 3.09
C HIS A 92 -15.64 11.06 1.64
N ARG A 93 -16.18 9.85 1.41
CA ARG A 93 -16.43 9.26 0.08
C ARG A 93 -15.20 9.31 -0.83
N VAL A 94 -14.05 9.04 -0.24
CA VAL A 94 -12.75 9.05 -0.91
C VAL A 94 -12.47 7.67 -1.49
N SER A 95 -12.01 7.65 -2.73
CA SER A 95 -11.49 6.49 -3.45
C SER A 95 -10.33 6.91 -4.34
N VAL A 96 -9.51 5.94 -4.76
CA VAL A 96 -8.47 6.19 -5.75
C VAL A 96 -9.06 6.76 -7.04
N GLU A 97 -10.17 6.21 -7.54
CA GLU A 97 -10.86 6.75 -8.72
C GLU A 97 -11.32 8.20 -8.58
N SER A 98 -11.91 8.57 -7.43
CA SER A 98 -12.28 9.97 -7.17
C SER A 98 -11.07 10.92 -7.16
N PHE A 99 -9.94 10.44 -6.64
CA PHE A 99 -8.72 11.24 -6.60
C PHE A 99 -8.05 11.33 -7.96
N VAL A 100 -8.07 10.25 -8.76
CA VAL A 100 -7.59 10.27 -10.16
C VAL A 100 -8.38 11.28 -10.97
N GLU A 101 -9.72 11.31 -10.85
CA GLU A 101 -10.54 12.32 -11.53
C GLU A 101 -10.14 13.75 -11.13
N ALA A 102 -9.91 14.00 -9.83
CA ALA A 102 -9.45 15.29 -9.35
C ALA A 102 -8.02 15.62 -9.85
N ALA A 103 -7.12 14.63 -9.87
CA ALA A 103 -5.74 14.77 -10.32
C ALA A 103 -5.68 15.13 -11.82
N LEU A 104 -6.54 14.56 -12.65
CA LEU A 104 -6.63 14.89 -14.08
C LEU A 104 -7.07 16.33 -14.36
N ARG A 105 -7.72 16.97 -13.38
CA ARG A 105 -8.12 18.40 -13.40
C ARG A 105 -7.12 19.29 -12.65
N SER A 106 -6.04 18.73 -12.11
CA SER A 106 -5.05 19.47 -11.36
C SER A 106 -4.20 20.37 -12.26
N ARG A 107 -3.57 21.38 -11.66
CA ARG A 107 -2.66 22.30 -12.35
C ARG A 107 -1.41 21.61 -12.90
N ASP A 108 -1.06 20.44 -12.37
CA ASP A 108 0.15 19.72 -12.77
C ASP A 108 -0.11 18.83 -13.99
N ILE A 109 -1.23 18.08 -13.98
CA ILE A 109 -1.53 17.09 -15.03
C ILE A 109 -2.35 17.71 -16.17
N HIS A 110 -3.34 18.55 -15.87
CA HIS A 110 -4.29 19.02 -16.88
C HIS A 110 -3.61 19.77 -18.05
N PRO A 111 -2.69 20.72 -17.82
CA PRO A 111 -1.99 21.40 -18.92
C PRO A 111 -1.11 20.45 -19.74
N MET A 112 -0.55 19.43 -19.09
CA MET A 112 0.28 18.43 -19.76
C MET A 112 -0.55 17.52 -20.66
N ILE A 113 -1.74 17.11 -20.22
CA ILE A 113 -2.69 16.38 -21.09
C ILE A 113 -3.01 17.21 -22.33
N GLN A 114 -3.39 18.48 -22.14
CA GLN A 114 -3.76 19.36 -23.25
C GLN A 114 -2.61 19.60 -24.24
N ARG A 115 -1.36 19.60 -23.76
CA ARG A 115 -0.18 19.82 -24.60
C ARG A 115 0.26 18.56 -25.35
N GLU A 116 0.25 17.40 -24.70
CA GLU A 116 0.89 16.17 -25.20
C GLU A 116 -0.09 15.20 -25.87
N ILE A 117 -1.40 15.32 -25.61
CA ILE A 117 -2.41 14.33 -25.98
C ILE A 117 -3.61 15.00 -26.65
N PRO A 118 -3.91 14.64 -27.92
CA PRO A 118 -5.14 15.08 -28.58
C PRO A 118 -6.38 14.63 -27.79
N PRO A 119 -7.45 15.45 -27.70
CA PRO A 119 -8.65 15.11 -26.91
C PRO A 119 -9.26 13.74 -27.24
N GLN A 120 -9.23 13.33 -28.51
CA GLN A 120 -9.74 12.04 -28.98
C GLN A 120 -8.93 10.82 -28.53
N ASP A 121 -7.67 11.02 -28.14
CA ASP A 121 -6.75 9.94 -27.74
C ASP A 121 -6.69 9.73 -26.22
N ILE A 122 -7.38 10.59 -25.45
CA ILE A 122 -7.42 10.52 -24.00
C ILE A 122 -8.16 9.25 -23.58
N LYS A 123 -7.42 8.31 -23.00
CA LYS A 123 -7.93 7.04 -22.45
C LYS A 123 -7.30 6.80 -21.09
N ILE A 124 -8.09 7.03 -20.05
CA ILE A 124 -7.63 6.88 -18.66
C ILE A 124 -7.78 5.41 -18.25
N ARG A 125 -6.71 4.80 -17.77
CA ARG A 125 -6.72 3.45 -17.19
C ARG A 125 -5.94 3.42 -15.89
N VAL A 126 -6.50 2.74 -14.91
CA VAL A 126 -5.78 2.27 -13.73
C VAL A 126 -5.19 0.92 -14.09
N VAL A 127 -3.86 0.79 -14.00
CA VAL A 127 -3.14 -0.36 -14.55
C VAL A 127 -2.98 -1.48 -13.52
N ASN A 128 -2.87 -1.12 -12.23
CA ASN A 128 -2.79 -2.08 -11.15
C ASN A 128 -3.71 -1.68 -10.00
N ASP A 129 -4.36 -2.67 -9.41
CA ASP A 129 -5.13 -2.50 -8.19
C ASP A 129 -4.26 -2.84 -6.98
N VAL A 130 -4.53 -2.15 -5.87
CA VAL A 130 -3.91 -2.40 -4.58
C VAL A 130 -5.05 -2.72 -3.63
N ASP A 131 -4.89 -3.78 -2.82
CA ASP A 131 -5.93 -4.23 -1.91
C ASP A 131 -6.39 -3.11 -0.97
N GLU A 132 -7.67 -3.16 -0.54
CA GLU A 132 -8.27 -2.16 0.34
C GLU A 132 -7.37 -1.89 1.55
N VAL A 133 -6.88 -2.94 2.22
CA VAL A 133 -6.09 -2.79 3.43
C VAL A 133 -4.62 -2.46 3.17
N ALA A 134 -4.15 -2.69 1.95
CA ALA A 134 -2.80 -2.39 1.51
C ALA A 134 -2.63 -0.93 1.09
N SER A 135 -1.37 -0.49 0.97
CA SER A 135 -1.01 0.87 0.55
C SER A 135 0.08 0.83 -0.50
N GLY A 136 0.21 1.86 -1.33
CA GLY A 136 1.30 1.97 -2.29
C GLY A 136 0.92 2.68 -3.59
N PRO A 137 1.83 2.71 -4.57
CA PRO A 137 1.61 3.34 -5.85
C PRO A 137 0.60 2.55 -6.70
N VAL A 138 -0.37 3.29 -7.23
CA VAL A 138 -1.33 2.85 -8.25
C VAL A 138 -0.99 3.57 -9.53
N VAL A 139 -0.59 2.84 -10.57
CA VAL A 139 -0.20 3.40 -11.86
C VAL A 139 -1.44 3.75 -12.68
N VAL A 140 -1.40 4.94 -13.27
CA VAL A 140 -2.46 5.48 -14.13
C VAL A 140 -1.85 5.92 -15.46
N THR A 141 -2.44 5.46 -16.56
CA THR A 141 -2.10 5.90 -17.91
C THR A 141 -3.23 6.75 -18.47
N VAL A 142 -2.91 7.75 -19.27
CA VAL A 142 -3.89 8.67 -19.89
C VAL A 142 -4.03 8.49 -21.41
N ALA A 143 -3.24 7.59 -22.02
CA ALA A 143 -3.36 7.21 -23.42
C ALA A 143 -2.90 5.77 -23.66
N ASP A 144 -3.49 5.11 -24.66
CA ASP A 144 -3.14 3.74 -25.09
C ASP A 144 -1.95 3.74 -26.08
N ARG A 145 -0.88 4.50 -25.80
CA ARG A 145 0.29 4.64 -26.69
C ARG A 145 1.32 3.52 -26.53
N HIS A 146 1.35 2.87 -25.37
CA HIS A 146 2.39 1.91 -25.00
C HIS A 146 1.80 0.55 -24.65
N HIS A 147 2.56 -0.53 -24.89
CA HIS A 147 2.10 -1.90 -24.62
C HIS A 147 1.71 -2.11 -23.16
N PHE A 148 2.48 -1.52 -22.23
CA PHE A 148 2.26 -1.63 -20.79
C PHE A 148 0.93 -1.01 -20.32
N THR A 149 0.25 -0.21 -21.15
CA THR A 149 -1.08 0.32 -20.85
C THR A 149 -2.15 -0.77 -20.86
N ARG A 150 -1.90 -1.90 -21.54
CA ARG A 150 -2.85 -3.01 -21.69
C ARG A 150 -2.29 -4.37 -21.27
N SER A 151 -1.00 -4.43 -20.95
CA SER A 151 -0.32 -5.66 -20.54
C SER A 151 0.52 -5.41 -19.29
N LEU A 152 0.51 -6.38 -18.37
CA LEU A 152 1.33 -6.39 -17.17
C LEU A 152 2.65 -7.15 -17.34
N GLU A 153 2.95 -7.65 -18.54
CA GLU A 153 4.13 -8.47 -18.81
C GLU A 153 5.45 -7.79 -18.39
N GLY A 154 5.58 -6.48 -18.62
CA GLY A 154 6.77 -5.72 -18.23
C GLY A 154 6.80 -5.26 -16.76
N PHE A 155 5.80 -5.59 -15.94
CA PHE A 155 5.68 -5.07 -14.58
C PHE A 155 6.46 -5.91 -13.57
N THR A 156 7.03 -5.24 -12.58
CA THR A 156 7.50 -5.86 -11.33
C THR A 156 6.97 -5.07 -10.15
N MET A 157 6.22 -5.75 -9.28
CA MET A 157 5.64 -5.19 -8.07
C MET A 157 6.39 -5.74 -6.86
N ARG A 158 6.91 -4.85 -6.01
CA ARG A 158 7.62 -5.24 -4.78
C ARG A 158 6.85 -4.79 -3.57
N TYR A 159 6.43 -5.75 -2.76
CA TYR A 159 5.71 -5.53 -1.52
C TYR A 159 6.64 -5.72 -0.33
N ASP A 160 6.55 -4.79 0.62
CA ASP A 160 7.02 -4.99 1.98
C ASP A 160 5.83 -5.46 2.83
N VAL A 161 6.08 -6.49 3.64
CA VAL A 161 5.08 -7.10 4.51
C VAL A 161 5.68 -7.27 5.90
N LEU A 162 5.00 -6.77 6.93
CA LEU A 162 5.43 -7.01 8.31
C LEU A 162 4.63 -8.16 8.91
N VAL A 163 5.32 -9.24 9.26
CA VAL A 163 4.69 -10.45 9.81
C VAL A 163 5.04 -10.65 11.27
N ALA A 164 4.15 -11.32 12.00
CA ALA A 164 4.33 -11.63 13.40
C ALA A 164 5.45 -12.67 13.63
N GLY A 165 6.26 -12.42 14.66
CA GLY A 165 7.37 -13.29 15.05
C GLY A 165 8.66 -13.02 14.28
N HIS A 166 9.74 -13.64 14.75
CA HIS A 166 11.03 -13.68 14.07
C HIS A 166 11.10 -14.95 13.24
N LEU A 167 11.05 -14.78 11.93
CA LEU A 167 11.22 -15.87 10.98
C LEU A 167 12.73 -16.03 10.68
N PRO A 168 13.18 -17.23 10.29
CA PRO A 168 14.54 -17.41 9.79
C PRO A 168 14.78 -16.51 8.58
N LEU A 169 15.92 -15.83 8.53
CA LEU A 169 16.31 -15.05 7.35
C LEU A 169 16.50 -16.00 6.17
N THR A 170 16.08 -15.58 4.99
CA THR A 170 16.16 -16.40 3.78
C THR A 170 16.78 -15.64 2.63
N GLU A 171 17.35 -16.38 1.69
CA GLU A 171 17.50 -15.90 0.31
C GLU A 171 16.12 -15.83 -0.37
N PRO A 172 16.00 -15.14 -1.52
CA PRO A 172 14.77 -15.14 -2.30
C PRO A 172 14.33 -16.56 -2.64
N ARG A 173 13.10 -16.92 -2.27
CA ARG A 173 12.48 -18.22 -2.53
C ARG A 173 11.33 -18.07 -3.49
N THR A 174 11.26 -18.96 -4.48
CA THR A 174 10.16 -18.98 -5.46
C THR A 174 8.84 -19.33 -4.78
N VAL A 175 7.79 -18.65 -5.20
CA VAL A 175 6.39 -18.89 -4.84
C VAL A 175 5.64 -19.23 -6.12
N THR A 176 4.78 -20.24 -6.09
CA THR A 176 3.87 -20.48 -7.22
C THR A 176 2.86 -19.35 -7.30
N ALA A 177 2.60 -18.84 -8.51
CA ALA A 177 1.68 -17.71 -8.70
C ALA A 177 0.30 -17.96 -8.08
N GLU A 178 -0.19 -19.20 -8.15
CA GLU A 178 -1.45 -19.65 -7.55
C GLU A 178 -1.58 -19.41 -6.05
N ASN A 179 -0.45 -19.40 -5.31
CA ASN A 179 -0.48 -19.17 -3.87
C ASN A 179 -0.72 -17.68 -3.53
N LEU A 180 -0.38 -16.77 -4.45
CA LEU A 180 -0.66 -15.34 -4.33
C LEU A 180 -1.93 -14.94 -5.10
N PHE A 181 -2.31 -15.73 -6.11
CA PHE A 181 -3.45 -15.50 -6.99
C PHE A 181 -4.32 -16.75 -7.04
N PRO A 182 -5.12 -17.05 -5.99
CA PRO A 182 -5.92 -18.27 -5.91
C PRO A 182 -6.91 -18.44 -7.07
N SER A 183 -7.36 -17.33 -7.67
CA SER A 183 -8.22 -17.32 -8.86
C SER A 183 -7.60 -18.04 -10.07
N LEU A 184 -6.29 -18.27 -10.10
CA LEU A 184 -5.64 -19.09 -11.12
C LEU A 184 -5.94 -20.59 -10.97
N ARG A 185 -6.29 -21.05 -9.77
CA ARG A 185 -6.63 -22.47 -9.51
C ARG A 185 -8.02 -22.83 -10.02
N SER A 186 -8.93 -21.85 -10.01
CA SER A 186 -10.29 -22.01 -10.50
C SER A 186 -10.31 -21.72 -12.00
N GLY A 187 -10.26 -22.77 -12.82
CA GLY A 187 -10.71 -22.71 -14.21
C GLY A 187 -12.22 -22.52 -14.36
N ASP A 188 -12.90 -22.03 -13.32
CA ASP A 188 -14.34 -21.76 -13.28
C ASP A 188 -14.57 -20.26 -13.12
N GLY A 189 -15.28 -19.71 -14.09
CA GLY A 189 -15.60 -18.30 -14.17
C GLY A 189 -16.64 -17.88 -13.15
N ASP A 190 -16.25 -16.97 -12.26
CA ASP A 190 -17.19 -16.12 -11.49
C ASP A 190 -16.84 -14.63 -11.56
N CYS A 191 -15.97 -14.25 -12.50
CA CYS A 191 -15.94 -12.90 -13.03
C CYS A 191 -16.46 -12.95 -14.46
N ALA A 192 -17.78 -12.80 -14.61
CA ALA A 192 -18.38 -12.58 -15.92
C ALA A 192 -17.73 -11.33 -16.55
N PRO A 193 -16.99 -11.45 -17.66
CA PRO A 193 -16.62 -10.28 -18.43
C PRO A 193 -17.89 -9.71 -19.07
N PRO A 194 -18.04 -8.38 -19.20
CA PRO A 194 -19.13 -7.82 -19.98
C PRO A 194 -19.09 -8.39 -21.39
N ALA A 195 -20.25 -8.87 -21.84
CA ALA A 195 -20.45 -9.70 -23.01
C ALA A 195 -19.64 -9.26 -24.24
N GLY A 196 -18.98 -10.25 -24.85
CA GLY A 196 -18.52 -10.17 -26.25
C GLY A 196 -17.01 -10.25 -26.44
N LYS A 197 -16.45 -11.46 -26.32
CA LYS A 197 -15.57 -12.09 -27.34
C LYS A 197 -15.05 -13.43 -26.82
N THR A 198 -15.40 -14.48 -27.54
CA THR A 198 -14.82 -15.82 -27.47
C THR A 198 -13.31 -15.76 -27.74
N GLY A 199 -12.51 -16.35 -26.85
CA GLY A 199 -11.06 -16.44 -27.04
C GLY A 199 -10.35 -17.11 -25.86
N THR A 200 -10.07 -18.39 -26.02
CA THR A 200 -9.18 -19.26 -25.23
C THR A 200 -7.84 -18.61 -24.87
N ALA A 201 -7.56 -18.35 -23.58
CA ALA A 201 -6.22 -17.93 -23.11
C ALA A 201 -5.91 -18.21 -21.61
N ALA A 202 -6.65 -19.10 -20.92
CA ALA A 202 -6.44 -19.30 -19.47
C ALA A 202 -5.13 -20.06 -19.12
N GLY A 203 -4.51 -20.76 -20.07
CA GLY A 203 -3.27 -21.54 -19.82
C GLY A 203 -1.95 -20.76 -19.94
N GLY A 204 -1.95 -19.56 -20.52
CA GLY A 204 -0.71 -18.81 -20.82
C GLY A 204 -0.26 -17.82 -19.73
N ALA A 205 -1.20 -17.28 -18.94
CA ALA A 205 -0.92 -16.18 -18.02
C ALA A 205 -0.13 -16.60 -16.76
N SER A 206 -0.26 -17.87 -16.33
CA SER A 206 0.49 -18.40 -15.18
C SER A 206 1.97 -18.63 -15.49
N ALA A 207 2.30 -18.98 -16.74
CA ALA A 207 3.67 -19.39 -17.13
C ALA A 207 4.69 -18.24 -17.12
N LEU A 208 4.25 -16.99 -17.26
CA LEU A 208 5.13 -15.81 -17.27
C LEU A 208 5.26 -15.14 -15.89
N CYS A 209 4.34 -15.41 -14.96
CA CYS A 209 4.33 -14.78 -13.66
C CYS A 209 5.38 -15.40 -12.72
N ALA A 210 6.42 -14.62 -12.39
CA ALA A 210 7.45 -15.06 -11.45
C ALA A 210 7.24 -14.39 -10.08
N CYS A 211 6.97 -15.19 -9.07
CA CYS A 211 6.78 -14.72 -7.70
C CYS A 211 7.90 -15.21 -6.79
N THR A 212 8.39 -14.33 -5.92
CA THR A 212 9.38 -14.69 -4.88
C THR A 212 9.02 -14.04 -3.56
N TYR A 213 9.45 -14.67 -2.46
CA TYR A 213 9.46 -14.04 -1.13
C TYR A 213 10.84 -14.13 -0.49
N GLN A 214 11.16 -13.18 0.37
CA GLN A 214 12.40 -13.15 1.13
C GLN A 214 12.15 -12.61 2.54
N VAL A 215 12.58 -13.34 3.56
CA VAL A 215 12.66 -12.80 4.93
C VAL A 215 13.92 -11.95 5.03
N LYS A 216 13.76 -10.62 4.93
CA LYS A 216 14.89 -9.68 4.85
C LYS A 216 15.49 -9.35 6.20
N ARG A 217 14.64 -9.21 7.22
CA ARG A 217 15.09 -8.72 8.53
C ARG A 217 14.14 -9.11 9.66
N ASN A 218 14.71 -9.41 10.81
CA ASN A 218 14.01 -9.45 12.09
C ASN A 218 14.16 -8.12 12.84
N ALA A 219 13.05 -7.63 13.38
CA ALA A 219 12.96 -6.34 14.06
C ALA A 219 11.94 -6.39 15.21
N TYR A 220 11.71 -5.26 15.84
CA TYR A 220 10.63 -5.09 16.80
C TYR A 220 9.68 -3.98 16.35
N TYR A 221 8.38 -4.25 16.46
CA TYR A 221 7.31 -3.27 16.33
C TYR A 221 6.56 -3.19 17.66
N SER A 222 6.59 -2.02 18.31
CA SER A 222 5.92 -1.82 19.60
C SER A 222 6.33 -2.80 20.71
N VAL A 223 7.58 -3.29 20.69
CA VAL A 223 8.20 -4.37 21.51
C VAL A 223 7.87 -5.81 21.12
N HIS A 224 7.08 -6.00 20.08
CA HIS A 224 6.74 -7.33 19.59
C HIS A 224 7.70 -7.76 18.47
N PRO A 225 8.19 -9.01 18.49
CA PRO A 225 9.09 -9.51 17.47
C PRO A 225 8.35 -9.57 16.13
N VAL A 226 8.95 -9.02 15.08
CA VAL A 226 8.37 -9.00 13.74
C VAL A 226 9.43 -9.26 12.70
N SER A 227 9.01 -9.77 11.55
CA SER A 227 9.89 -9.96 10.40
C SER A 227 9.41 -9.12 9.23
N LEU A 228 10.35 -8.43 8.57
CA LEU A 228 10.11 -7.78 7.30
C LEU A 228 10.31 -8.81 6.19
N VAL A 229 9.21 -9.14 5.52
CA VAL A 229 9.18 -10.02 4.35
C VAL A 229 9.00 -9.16 3.11
N GLU A 230 9.87 -9.35 2.13
CA GLU A 230 9.66 -8.82 0.79
C GLU A 230 8.97 -9.87 -0.07
N ILE A 231 7.95 -9.46 -0.82
CA ILE A 231 7.32 -10.27 -1.87
C ILE A 231 7.50 -9.54 -3.19
N ALA A 232 8.12 -10.17 -4.17
CA ALA A 232 8.28 -9.62 -5.52
C ALA A 232 7.48 -10.44 -6.53
N ILE A 233 6.65 -9.75 -7.30
CA ILE A 233 5.80 -10.34 -8.34
C ILE A 233 6.20 -9.70 -9.66
N SER A 234 6.74 -10.50 -10.57
CA SER A 234 7.09 -10.08 -11.93
C SER A 234 6.07 -10.62 -12.91
N SER A 235 5.68 -9.80 -13.88
CA SER A 235 4.67 -10.09 -14.88
C SER A 235 3.35 -10.59 -14.26
N PRO A 236 2.68 -9.80 -13.39
CA PRO A 236 1.44 -10.23 -12.75
C PRO A 236 0.39 -10.69 -13.78
N PRO A 237 -0.37 -11.75 -13.49
CA PRO A 237 -1.28 -12.37 -14.46
C PRO A 237 -2.52 -11.49 -14.74
N PHE A 238 -2.89 -10.63 -13.80
CA PHE A 238 -4.04 -9.74 -13.88
C PHE A 238 -3.83 -8.49 -12.99
N PRO A 239 -4.61 -7.42 -13.20
CA PRO A 239 -4.46 -6.16 -12.45
C PRO A 239 -4.96 -6.24 -11.01
N LEU A 240 -5.73 -7.27 -10.63
CA LEU A 240 -6.24 -7.45 -9.27
C LEU A 240 -5.11 -7.70 -8.26
N PRO A 241 -5.28 -7.28 -6.99
CA PRO A 241 -4.23 -7.41 -5.99
C PRO A 241 -3.95 -8.87 -5.60
N PRO A 242 -2.70 -9.21 -5.24
CA PRO A 242 -2.36 -10.52 -4.70
C PRO A 242 -2.94 -10.72 -3.29
N ARG A 243 -3.27 -11.97 -2.94
CA ARG A 243 -3.75 -12.39 -1.60
C ARG A 243 -2.58 -12.64 -0.64
N ILE A 244 -1.78 -11.61 -0.36
CA ILE A 244 -0.58 -11.69 0.46
C ILE A 244 -0.87 -12.17 1.89
N GLU A 245 -1.91 -11.64 2.52
CA GLU A 245 -2.30 -11.98 3.88
C GLU A 245 -2.69 -13.46 4.00
N LEU A 246 -3.36 -13.99 2.98
CA LEU A 246 -3.69 -15.41 2.88
C LEU A 246 -2.43 -16.27 2.73
N PHE A 247 -1.53 -15.88 1.81
CA PHE A 247 -0.26 -16.56 1.60
C PHE A 247 0.56 -16.66 2.90
N VAL A 248 0.69 -15.56 3.65
CA VAL A 248 1.43 -15.54 4.92
C VAL A 248 0.82 -16.51 5.93
N ARG A 249 -0.52 -16.54 6.04
CA ARG A 249 -1.22 -17.46 6.96
C ARG A 249 -1.04 -18.92 6.59
N GLU A 250 -1.27 -19.26 5.34
CA GLU A 250 -1.28 -20.66 4.89
C GLU A 250 0.14 -21.24 4.69
N HIS A 251 1.10 -20.42 4.27
CA HIS A 251 2.40 -20.91 3.81
C HIS A 251 3.57 -20.51 4.73
N LEU A 252 3.44 -19.44 5.53
CA LEU A 252 4.46 -19.04 6.50
C LEU A 252 4.07 -19.38 7.95
N GLY A 253 2.84 -19.86 8.18
CA GLY A 253 2.38 -20.25 9.52
C GLY A 253 2.33 -19.10 10.53
N THR A 254 2.20 -17.87 10.05
CA THR A 254 2.10 -16.64 10.86
C THR A 254 1.05 -15.71 10.27
N PHE A 255 0.99 -14.45 10.67
CA PHE A 255 0.04 -13.48 10.13
C PHE A 255 0.69 -12.12 9.90
N VAL A 256 0.09 -11.35 8.98
CA VAL A 256 0.48 -9.96 8.74
C VAL A 256 -0.01 -9.10 9.91
N ILE A 257 0.84 -8.20 10.40
CA ILE A 257 0.49 -7.30 11.49
C ILE A 257 -0.71 -6.43 11.07
N GLY A 258 -1.75 -6.42 11.90
CA GLY A 258 -2.99 -5.68 11.67
C GLY A 258 -4.01 -6.38 10.76
N ASP A 259 -3.71 -7.57 10.22
CA ASP A 259 -4.65 -8.33 9.38
C ASP A 259 -5.93 -8.68 10.16
N PRO A 260 -7.11 -8.14 9.76
CA PRO A 260 -8.36 -8.40 10.47
C PRO A 260 -8.77 -9.87 10.44
N ALA A 261 -8.34 -10.62 9.42
CA ALA A 261 -8.66 -12.03 9.27
C ALA A 261 -7.75 -12.96 10.09
N ALA A 262 -6.70 -12.45 10.74
CA ALA A 262 -5.81 -13.26 11.58
C ALA A 262 -6.50 -13.83 12.84
N ASN A 263 -7.60 -13.21 13.28
CA ASN A 263 -8.32 -13.61 14.50
C ASN A 263 -9.06 -14.95 14.38
N THR A 264 -9.33 -15.44 13.17
CA THR A 264 -10.08 -16.70 12.97
C THR A 264 -9.20 -17.95 13.12
N VAL A 265 -7.88 -17.82 13.04
CA VAL A 265 -6.94 -18.97 13.09
C VAL A 265 -6.48 -19.27 14.54
N ALA A 266 -6.53 -18.30 15.44
CA ALA A 266 -6.03 -18.43 16.82
C ALA A 266 -6.95 -19.21 17.78
N ALA A 267 -8.06 -19.77 17.29
CA ALA A 267 -9.02 -20.52 18.11
C ALA A 267 -8.50 -21.91 18.50
N ASP A 268 -7.67 -22.56 17.67
CA ASP A 268 -7.19 -23.91 17.90
C ASP A 268 -5.73 -23.95 18.42
N GLY A 269 -5.59 -24.26 19.71
CA GLY A 269 -4.33 -24.73 20.30
C GLY A 269 -3.47 -23.68 21.05
N SER A 270 -3.32 -23.88 22.37
CA SER A 270 -2.36 -23.24 23.29
C SER A 270 -2.77 -21.90 23.94
N GLN A 271 -3.24 -22.00 25.19
CA GLN A 271 -3.87 -20.94 25.99
C GLN A 271 -2.93 -19.95 26.72
N ALA A 272 -1.60 -20.04 26.59
CA ALA A 272 -0.69 -19.23 27.44
C ALA A 272 -0.01 -18.02 26.76
N ALA A 273 0.00 -17.91 25.42
CA ALA A 273 0.53 -16.75 24.70
C ALA A 273 -0.54 -15.72 24.27
N LYS A 274 -1.81 -15.97 24.64
CA LYS A 274 -3.03 -15.42 24.02
C LYS A 274 -3.36 -13.95 24.35
N SER A 275 -2.74 -13.29 25.32
CA SER A 275 -3.09 -11.90 25.65
C SER A 275 -2.28 -10.84 24.90
N SER A 276 -1.03 -11.12 24.52
CA SER A 276 -0.15 -10.12 23.89
C SER A 276 -0.26 -10.07 22.36
N TRP A 277 -0.41 -11.22 21.70
CA TRP A 277 -0.58 -11.30 20.24
C TRP A 277 -1.98 -10.98 19.79
N GLY A 278 -3.01 -11.30 20.59
CA GLY A 278 -4.38 -10.90 20.34
C GLY A 278 -4.52 -9.38 20.21
N VAL A 279 -3.75 -8.59 20.96
CA VAL A 279 -3.74 -7.11 20.87
C VAL A 279 -3.09 -6.60 19.58
N ILE A 280 -2.07 -7.30 19.06
CA ILE A 280 -1.34 -6.94 17.83
C ILE A 280 -2.13 -7.36 16.59
N ALA A 281 -2.74 -8.55 16.63
CA ALA A 281 -3.62 -9.09 15.61
C ALA A 281 -4.94 -8.31 15.53
N MET A 282 -5.53 -7.94 16.68
CA MET A 282 -6.82 -7.26 16.72
C MET A 282 -6.76 -5.77 16.38
N ARG A 283 -5.63 -5.08 16.58
CA ARG A 283 -5.70 -3.62 16.64
C ARG A 283 -4.80 -2.83 15.71
N GLY A 284 -3.59 -3.28 15.39
CA GLY A 284 -2.56 -2.34 14.92
C GLY A 284 -2.41 -1.09 15.83
N ASP A 285 -2.99 -1.09 17.04
CA ASP A 285 -3.33 0.14 17.80
C ASP A 285 -2.12 0.76 18.50
N CYS A 286 -0.97 0.07 18.53
CA CYS A 286 0.12 0.52 19.38
C CYS A 286 0.68 1.87 18.92
N ASP A 287 0.98 2.03 17.63
CA ASP A 287 1.51 3.28 17.07
C ASP A 287 0.91 3.65 15.70
N PHE A 288 0.64 2.65 14.84
CA PHE A 288 0.13 2.85 13.46
C PHE A 288 -0.99 1.84 13.13
N PRO A 289 -2.28 2.23 13.27
CA PRO A 289 -3.41 1.33 13.06
C PRO A 289 -3.69 1.16 11.57
N ARG A 290 -3.06 0.12 10.98
CA ARG A 290 -3.15 -0.29 9.58
C ARG A 290 -2.75 -1.76 9.44
N VAL A 291 -3.08 -2.37 8.30
CA VAL A 291 -2.43 -3.61 7.86
C VAL A 291 -1.05 -3.26 7.31
N PHE A 292 -0.05 -4.03 7.71
CA PHE A 292 1.35 -3.83 7.29
C PHE A 292 1.68 -4.58 6.00
N THR A 293 0.84 -4.36 4.98
CA THR A 293 1.11 -4.71 3.59
C THR A 293 1.28 -3.43 2.78
N HIS A 294 2.42 -3.31 2.11
CA HIS A 294 2.75 -2.11 1.36
C HIS A 294 3.42 -2.44 0.04
N LEU A 295 2.77 -2.09 -1.08
CA LEU A 295 3.42 -2.03 -2.38
C LEU A 295 4.43 -0.88 -2.34
N ARG A 296 5.70 -1.23 -2.21
CA ARG A 296 6.82 -0.28 -2.11
C ARG A 296 7.13 0.34 -3.46
N GLU A 297 7.15 -0.49 -4.49
CA GLU A 297 7.61 -0.12 -5.82
C GLU A 297 6.82 -0.83 -6.90
N VAL A 298 6.49 -0.08 -7.95
CA VAL A 298 6.08 -0.61 -9.25
C VAL A 298 7.13 -0.20 -10.27
N LEU A 299 7.79 -1.20 -10.85
CA LEU A 299 8.74 -1.06 -11.94
C LEU A 299 8.06 -1.52 -13.22
N ILE A 300 8.25 -0.77 -14.31
CA ILE A 300 7.76 -1.12 -15.65
C ILE A 300 8.97 -1.13 -16.57
N ASN A 301 9.31 -2.31 -17.06
CA ASN A 301 10.33 -2.49 -18.08
C ASN A 301 9.67 -2.26 -19.44
N THR A 302 10.11 -1.22 -20.14
CA THR A 302 9.60 -0.88 -21.47
C THR A 302 10.73 -0.80 -22.47
N ASP A 303 10.46 -1.27 -23.68
CA ASP A 303 11.39 -1.23 -24.79
C ASP A 303 11.27 0.11 -25.50
N LEU A 304 12.42 0.71 -25.83
CA LEU A 304 12.49 1.87 -26.69
C LEU A 304 12.98 1.44 -28.04
N THR A 305 12.16 1.58 -29.07
CA THR A 305 12.66 1.54 -30.45
C THR A 305 13.49 2.80 -30.70
N GLY A 306 14.79 2.63 -30.91
CA GLY A 306 15.67 3.72 -31.36
C GLY A 306 15.21 4.28 -32.71
N ALA A 307 15.55 5.55 -32.99
CA ALA A 307 15.19 6.24 -34.23
C ALA A 307 15.72 5.55 -35.53
N THR A 308 16.63 4.60 -35.39
CA THR A 308 17.22 3.79 -36.47
C THR A 308 16.70 2.34 -36.51
N GLY A 309 15.67 2.01 -35.72
CA GLY A 309 14.99 0.71 -35.77
C GLY A 309 15.70 -0.47 -35.09
N ASP A 310 16.98 -0.36 -34.74
CA ASP A 310 17.82 -1.55 -34.43
C ASP A 310 18.40 -1.60 -33.00
N VAL A 311 18.07 -0.64 -32.13
CA VAL A 311 18.51 -0.68 -30.71
C VAL A 311 17.32 -0.51 -29.78
N THR A 312 16.92 -1.61 -29.14
CA THR A 312 15.99 -1.62 -28.00
C THR A 312 16.73 -1.20 -26.74
N VAL A 313 16.66 0.08 -26.37
CA VAL A 313 17.14 0.53 -25.07
C VAL A 313 16.04 0.28 -24.03
N HIS A 314 16.24 -0.66 -23.12
CA HIS A 314 15.33 -0.84 -21.99
C HIS A 314 15.44 0.37 -21.05
N LYS A 315 14.35 1.13 -20.88
CA LYS A 315 14.31 2.23 -19.90
C LYS A 315 13.28 1.91 -18.82
N PRO A 316 13.71 1.56 -17.59
CA PRO A 316 12.77 1.28 -16.52
C PRO A 316 12.02 2.55 -16.10
N ILE A 317 10.70 2.44 -15.98
CA ILE A 317 9.85 3.43 -15.30
C ILE A 317 9.65 2.91 -13.88
N SER A 318 10.04 3.67 -12.86
CA SER A 318 9.85 3.27 -11.46
C SER A 318 8.99 4.28 -10.72
N PHE A 319 7.93 3.78 -10.09
CA PHE A 319 7.13 4.51 -9.11
C PHE A 319 7.42 3.95 -7.73
N HIS A 320 8.11 4.73 -6.90
CA HIS A 320 8.57 4.31 -5.59
C HIS A 320 7.92 5.09 -4.46
N CYS A 321 7.42 4.40 -3.44
CA CYS A 321 6.95 5.02 -2.23
C CYS A 321 8.12 5.46 -1.35
N ARG A 322 8.19 6.76 -1.01
CA ARG A 322 9.23 7.29 -0.10
C ARG A 322 8.90 7.09 1.40
N ASN A 323 7.71 6.59 1.72
CA ASN A 323 7.19 6.41 3.08
C ASN A 323 7.04 4.92 3.44
N CYS A 324 8.13 4.15 3.31
CA CYS A 324 8.17 2.71 3.62
C CYS A 324 8.11 2.41 5.13
N PHE A 325 8.04 1.13 5.53
CA PHE A 325 8.03 0.70 6.93
C PHE A 325 9.34 0.93 7.68
N GLU A 326 10.44 1.13 6.95
CA GLU A 326 11.79 1.24 7.50
C GLU A 326 11.94 2.24 8.67
N PRO A 327 11.34 3.46 8.63
CA PRO A 327 11.43 4.42 9.74
C PRO A 327 10.68 4.00 11.01
N VAL A 328 9.79 3.01 10.93
CA VAL A 328 8.95 2.54 12.05
C VAL A 328 9.59 1.36 12.78
N LEU A 329 10.49 0.64 12.12
CA LEU A 329 11.07 -0.59 12.65
C LEU A 329 12.30 -0.32 13.52
N GLN A 330 12.34 -0.93 14.69
CA GLN A 330 13.47 -0.84 15.62
C GLN A 330 14.35 -2.09 15.51
N ARG A 331 15.67 -1.88 15.40
CA ARG A 331 16.66 -2.99 15.37
C ARG A 331 16.90 -3.59 16.75
N GLU A 332 16.74 -2.79 17.80
CA GLU A 332 16.94 -3.20 19.19
C GLU A 332 15.63 -3.11 19.97
N ARG A 333 15.49 -3.94 21.01
CA ARG A 333 14.32 -3.90 21.90
C ARG A 333 14.47 -2.74 22.88
N ILE A 334 14.02 -1.54 22.49
CA ILE A 334 14.22 -0.34 23.31
C ILE A 334 13.09 -0.22 24.35
N TYR A 335 13.37 -0.63 25.59
CA TYR A 335 12.44 -0.46 26.72
C TYR A 335 12.25 1.01 27.15
N SER A 336 13.24 1.88 26.93
CA SER A 336 13.23 3.27 27.42
C SER A 336 12.30 4.22 26.63
N LEU A 337 11.95 3.90 25.39
CA LEU A 337 11.08 4.74 24.55
C LEU A 337 9.60 4.68 24.94
N LYS A 338 9.16 3.58 25.58
CA LYS A 338 7.76 3.42 26.01
C LYS A 338 7.39 4.37 27.14
N GLN A 339 8.29 4.59 28.10
CA GLN A 339 8.01 5.48 29.24
C GLN A 339 7.70 6.93 28.79
N ARG A 340 8.40 7.42 27.75
CA ARG A 340 8.16 8.76 27.19
C ARG A 340 6.97 8.84 26.24
N ARG A 341 6.63 7.76 25.52
CA ARG A 341 5.48 7.73 24.59
C ARG A 341 4.14 7.52 25.28
N VAL A 342 4.09 6.76 26.37
CA VAL A 342 2.86 6.54 27.15
C VAL A 342 2.35 7.88 27.72
N ALA A 343 3.25 8.73 28.23
CA ALA A 343 2.90 10.05 28.74
C ALA A 343 2.30 11.01 27.69
N LEU A 344 2.67 10.86 26.41
CA LEU A 344 2.08 11.62 25.30
C LEU A 344 0.69 11.10 24.87
N LEU A 345 0.37 9.84 25.19
CA LEU A 345 -0.84 9.16 24.72
C LEU A 345 -1.97 9.16 25.75
N ASP A 346 -1.63 9.23 27.04
CA ASP A 346 -2.59 9.35 28.15
C ASP A 346 -2.92 10.81 28.51
N GLY A 347 -2.29 11.78 27.85
CA GLY A 347 -2.49 13.21 28.07
C GLY A 347 -1.74 13.78 29.29
N SER A 348 -0.85 13.00 29.92
CA SER A 348 -0.01 13.47 31.03
C SER A 348 1.21 14.29 30.60
N TRP A 349 1.45 14.42 29.28
CA TRP A 349 2.51 15.26 28.73
C TRP A 349 2.17 16.75 28.91
N THR A 350 3.04 17.47 29.65
CA THR A 350 3.05 18.94 29.69
C THR A 350 4.35 19.48 29.10
N PRO A 351 4.36 20.73 28.57
CA PRO A 351 5.58 21.36 28.06
C PRO A 351 6.71 21.43 29.10
N GLU A 352 6.40 21.53 30.41
CA GLU A 352 7.42 21.56 31.46
C GLU A 352 8.17 20.22 31.62
N ALA A 353 7.56 19.09 31.25
CA ALA A 353 8.15 17.76 31.36
C ALA A 353 9.22 17.47 30.29
N GLU A 354 9.38 18.34 29.28
CA GLU A 354 10.36 18.18 28.20
C GLU A 354 11.68 18.95 28.46
N PHE A 355 11.71 19.83 29.47
CA PHE A 355 12.84 20.72 29.78
C PHE A 355 13.55 20.44 31.12
N LEU A 356 13.25 19.31 31.77
CA LEU A 356 14.05 18.68 32.82
C LEU A 356 14.74 17.43 32.26
#